data_AF-J0LAT2-F1
#
_entry.id   AF-J0LAT2-F1
#
_cell.length_a   1.000
_cell.length_b   1.000
_cell.length_c   1.000
_cell.angle_alpha   90.00
_cell.angle_beta   90.00
_cell.angle_gamma   90.00
#
_symmetry.space_group_name_H-M   'P 1'
#
loop_
_entity.id
_entity.type
_entity.pdbx_description
1 polymer ?
#
loop_
_entity_poly.entity_id
_entity_poly.type
_entity_poly.pdbx_seq_one_letter_code
_entity_poly.pdbx_strand_id
1 'polypeptide(L)'
;MPASELVTFSAFLFPIEGKPSILELFTMKEVAINAHGQPVPFYKVHPGYHFGDDSSQRWSWKRVDEICSSKSVLKNPFVIFYRTPSSDGGQPALVNNLIVAKYTWGGQIINCSASDFPLVRLVLSFNYPDLLCTF
;
A
#
# COMPACT_ATOMS: atom_id res chain seq x y z
N MET A 1 13.19 -24.86 7.61
CA MET A 1 12.76 -23.67 6.85
C MET A 1 12.26 -22.66 7.85
N PRO A 2 12.62 -21.36 7.79
CA PRO A 2 12.03 -20.37 8.68
C PRO A 2 10.52 -20.41 8.47
N ALA A 3 9.76 -20.62 9.53
CA ALA A 3 8.30 -20.68 9.46
C ALA A 3 7.80 -19.29 9.05
N SER A 4 7.13 -19.21 7.90
CA SER A 4 6.44 -17.99 7.48
C SER A 4 5.28 -17.76 8.44
N GLU A 5 5.27 -16.60 9.09
CA GLU A 5 4.27 -16.23 10.10
C GLU A 5 3.31 -15.20 9.49
N LEU A 6 2.01 -15.47 9.54
CA LEU A 6 0.99 -14.52 9.10
C LEU A 6 0.85 -13.42 10.15
N VAL A 7 1.06 -12.17 9.75
CA VAL A 7 0.99 -10.99 10.61
C VAL A 7 0.08 -9.94 9.97
N THR A 8 -0.74 -9.28 10.77
CA THR A 8 -1.63 -8.21 10.30
C THR A 8 -1.13 -6.84 10.71
N PHE A 9 -1.39 -5.84 9.87
CA PHE A 9 -1.13 -4.43 10.15
C PHE A 9 -2.36 -3.58 9.84
N SER A 10 -2.58 -2.51 10.60
CA SER A 10 -3.61 -1.53 10.26
C SER A 10 -3.21 -0.76 9.00
N ALA A 11 -4.07 -0.76 7.99
CA ALA A 11 -3.91 -0.01 6.75
C ALA A 11 -5.21 0.72 6.41
N PHE A 12 -5.15 1.78 5.60
CA PHE A 12 -6.36 2.45 5.14
C PHE A 12 -6.88 1.80 3.86
N LEU A 13 -8.18 1.55 3.80
CA LEU A 13 -8.90 1.23 2.59
C LEU A 13 -9.55 2.50 2.06
N PHE A 14 -9.28 2.85 0.81
CA PHE A 14 -10.03 3.83 0.05
C PHE A 14 -10.83 3.07 -1.00
N PRO A 15 -12.11 2.77 -0.73
CA PRO A 15 -12.93 2.06 -1.69
C PRO A 15 -13.26 2.97 -2.87
N ILE A 16 -13.60 2.37 -4.00
CA ILE A 16 -14.14 3.12 -5.15
C ILE A 16 -15.48 3.82 -4.79
N GLU A 17 -16.28 3.15 -3.96
CA GLU A 17 -17.56 3.65 -3.45
C GLU A 17 -17.57 3.59 -1.91
N GLY A 18 -18.03 4.67 -1.29
CA GLY A 18 -18.20 4.73 0.17
C GLY A 18 -17.04 5.40 0.89
N LYS A 19 -17.01 5.24 2.22
CA LYS A 19 -16.09 5.96 3.11
C LYS A 19 -14.79 5.18 3.34
N PRO A 20 -13.63 5.86 3.44
CA PRO A 20 -12.39 5.23 3.83
C PRO A 20 -12.52 4.61 5.20
N SER A 21 -11.88 3.46 5.37
CA SER A 21 -11.87 2.72 6.63
C SER A 21 -10.47 2.21 6.94
N ILE A 22 -10.27 1.73 8.16
CA ILE A 22 -9.06 0.99 8.52
C ILE A 22 -9.38 -0.49 8.35
N LEU A 23 -8.49 -1.23 7.68
CA LEU A 23 -8.54 -2.68 7.54
C LEU A 23 -7.27 -3.34 8.11
N GLU A 24 -7.36 -4.65 8.34
CA GLU A 24 -6.23 -5.48 8.77
C GLU A 24 -5.47 -6.03 7.57
N LEU A 25 -4.43 -5.34 7.11
CA LEU A 25 -3.60 -5.78 6.00
C LEU A 25 -2.83 -7.05 6.36
N PHE A 26 -3.15 -8.15 5.68
CA PHE A 26 -2.45 -9.42 5.84
C PHE A 26 -1.08 -9.37 5.18
N THR A 27 -0.07 -9.79 5.95
CA THR A 27 1.32 -9.86 5.52
C THR A 27 1.94 -11.18 5.94
N MET A 28 2.88 -11.66 5.15
CA MET A 28 3.71 -12.81 5.50
C MET A 28 5.05 -12.31 5.99
N LYS A 29 5.38 -12.62 7.24
CA LYS A 29 6.68 -12.31 7.82
C LYS A 29 7.69 -13.32 7.31
N GLU A 30 8.71 -12.79 6.67
CA GLU A 30 9.85 -13.50 6.11
C GLU A 30 11.14 -12.90 6.70
N VAL A 31 12.26 -13.58 6.50
CA VAL A 31 13.59 -13.08 6.90
C VAL A 31 14.33 -12.68 5.63
N ALA A 32 14.66 -11.40 5.51
CA ALA A 32 15.52 -10.88 4.45
C ALA A 32 16.92 -10.61 5.00
N ILE A 33 17.93 -10.65 4.13
CA ILE A 33 19.29 -10.25 4.49
C ILE A 33 19.47 -8.79 4.08
N ASN A 34 19.82 -7.92 5.02
CA ASN A 34 20.08 -6.50 4.74
C ASN A 34 21.44 -6.30 4.04
N ALA A 35 21.74 -5.05 3.65
CA ALA A 35 23.01 -4.70 2.99
C ALA A 35 24.27 -5.02 3.81
N HIS A 36 24.13 -5.22 5.13
CA HIS A 36 25.20 -5.57 6.05
C HIS A 36 25.28 -7.09 6.32
N GLY A 37 24.54 -7.91 5.58
CA GLY A 37 24.53 -9.37 5.77
C GLY A 37 23.72 -9.85 6.98
N GLN A 38 22.97 -8.96 7.64
CA GLN A 38 22.21 -9.31 8.84
C GLN A 38 20.77 -9.71 8.49
N PRO A 39 20.22 -10.75 9.14
CA PRO A 39 18.83 -11.12 8.99
C PRO A 39 17.93 -10.04 9.63
N VAL A 40 17.00 -9.52 8.84
CA VAL A 40 15.99 -8.55 9.26
C VAL A 40 14.60 -9.06 8.91
N PRO A 41 13.58 -8.79 9.73
CA PRO A 41 12.21 -9.16 9.39
C PRO A 41 11.75 -8.33 8.18
N PHE A 42 11.19 -9.03 7.19
CA PHE A 42 10.57 -8.46 6.00
C PHE A 42 9.11 -8.91 5.94
N TYR A 43 8.21 -8.00 5.59
CA TYR A 43 6.78 -8.28 5.56
C TYR A 43 6.28 -8.18 4.12
N LYS A 44 5.98 -9.33 3.53
CA LYS A 44 5.40 -9.42 2.19
C LYS A 44 3.90 -9.16 2.29
N VAL A 45 3.41 -8.16 1.58
CA VAL A 45 1.98 -7.79 1.61
C VAL A 45 1.17 -8.71 0.70
N HIS A 46 0.01 -9.16 1.19
CA HIS A 46 -0.93 -10.00 0.45
C HIS A 46 -2.32 -9.35 0.41
N PRO A 47 -2.56 -8.37 -0.48
CA PRO A 47 -3.86 -7.69 -0.56
C PRO A 47 -4.99 -8.63 -1.04
N GLY A 48 -4.65 -9.73 -1.71
CA GLY A 48 -5.58 -10.74 -2.20
C GLY A 48 -6.44 -11.39 -1.12
N TYR A 49 -6.00 -11.42 0.14
CA TYR A 49 -6.81 -11.95 1.25
C TYR A 49 -8.13 -11.20 1.47
N HIS A 50 -8.20 -9.90 1.15
CA HIS A 50 -9.39 -9.08 1.36
C HIS A 50 -10.35 -9.06 0.17
N PHE A 51 -9.82 -9.13 -1.04
CA PHE A 51 -10.59 -8.87 -2.25
C PHE A 51 -10.62 -10.06 -3.23
N GLY A 52 -9.98 -11.17 -2.85
CA GLY A 52 -9.72 -12.31 -3.73
C GLY A 52 -8.54 -12.09 -4.66
N ASP A 53 -7.93 -13.20 -5.08
CA ASP A 53 -7.00 -13.23 -6.19
C ASP A 53 -7.80 -13.56 -7.47
N ASP A 54 -8.12 -12.51 -8.24
CA ASP A 54 -8.64 -12.68 -9.58
C ASP A 54 -7.46 -12.85 -10.53
N SER A 55 -7.40 -13.95 -11.28
CA SER A 55 -6.30 -14.21 -12.23
C SER A 55 -6.21 -13.15 -13.33
N SER A 56 -7.27 -12.38 -13.56
CA SER A 56 -7.33 -11.27 -14.52
C SER A 56 -6.76 -9.94 -14.00
N GLN A 57 -6.52 -9.81 -12.69
CA GLN A 57 -6.02 -8.57 -12.07
C GLN A 57 -4.83 -8.85 -11.17
N ARG A 58 -3.76 -8.06 -11.33
CA ARG A 58 -2.56 -8.19 -10.49
C ARG A 58 -2.50 -7.07 -9.48
N TRP A 59 -2.10 -7.39 -8.26
CA TRP A 59 -1.78 -6.38 -7.26
C TRP A 59 -0.44 -5.73 -7.58
N SER A 60 -0.47 -4.42 -7.77
CA SER A 60 0.70 -3.57 -7.91
C SER A 60 0.82 -2.66 -6.70
N TRP A 61 2.02 -2.14 -6.47
CA TRP A 61 2.25 -1.17 -5.42
C TRP A 61 3.21 -0.08 -5.90
N LYS A 62 3.07 1.12 -5.32
CA LYS A 62 3.99 2.24 -5.51
C LYS A 62 4.16 3.01 -4.21
N ARG A 63 5.36 3.53 -3.98
CA ARG A 63 5.55 4.53 -2.92
C ARG A 63 4.88 5.83 -3.32
N VAL A 64 4.32 6.52 -2.35
CA VAL A 64 3.76 7.86 -2.58
C VAL A 64 4.80 8.80 -3.20
N ASP A 65 6.04 8.72 -2.73
CA ASP A 65 7.15 9.54 -3.26
C ASP A 65 7.43 9.31 -4.74
N GLU A 66 7.21 8.09 -5.24
CA GLU A 66 7.42 7.74 -6.65
C GLU A 66 6.30 8.26 -7.56
N ILE A 67 5.14 8.57 -6.98
CA ILE A 67 3.98 9.11 -7.69
C ILE A 67 4.11 10.63 -7.78
N CYS A 68 4.62 11.26 -6.73
CA CYS A 68 4.99 12.67 -6.73
C CYS A 68 6.28 12.89 -7.53
N SER A 69 6.19 13.09 -8.85
CA SER A 69 7.31 13.55 -9.70
C SER A 69 7.92 14.90 -9.27
N SER A 70 7.33 15.57 -8.27
CA SER A 70 7.88 16.78 -7.66
C SER A 70 9.08 16.43 -6.79
N LYS A 71 10.21 17.11 -7.04
CA LYS A 71 11.48 17.10 -6.27
C LYS A 71 11.34 17.58 -4.81
N SER A 72 10.16 17.44 -4.21
CA SER A 72 9.84 17.84 -2.85
C SER A 72 10.42 16.81 -1.87
N VAL A 73 11.26 17.32 -0.98
CA VAL A 73 12.11 16.64 0.00
C VAL A 73 11.33 15.90 1.11
N LEU A 74 10.00 15.94 1.08
CA LEU A 74 9.14 15.27 2.05
C LEU A 74 9.01 13.79 1.73
N LYS A 75 10.01 13.02 2.15
CA LYS A 75 9.93 11.57 2.03
C LYS A 75 8.70 11.06 2.79
N ASN A 76 7.87 10.30 2.11
CA ASN A 76 6.54 9.92 2.55
C ASN A 76 6.54 8.46 3.03
N PRO A 77 6.04 8.18 4.24
CA PRO A 77 6.05 6.83 4.79
C PRO A 77 4.95 5.93 4.21
N PHE A 78 4.18 6.35 3.19
CA PHE A 78 3.04 5.60 2.70
C PHE A 78 3.32 4.90 1.36
N VAL A 79 2.77 3.69 1.23
CA VAL A 79 2.75 2.89 0.01
C VAL A 79 1.30 2.61 -0.34
N ILE A 80 0.99 2.71 -1.63
CA ILE A 80 -0.35 2.47 -2.16
C ILE A 80 -0.33 1.15 -2.91
N PHE A 81 -1.22 0.24 -2.53
CA PHE A 81 -1.53 -0.99 -3.24
C PHE A 81 -2.80 -0.80 -4.05
N TYR A 82 -2.76 -1.21 -5.30
CA TYR A 82 -3.85 -1.08 -6.24
C TYR A 82 -3.84 -2.24 -7.22
N ARG A 83 -5.00 -2.54 -7.79
CA ARG A 83 -5.12 -3.57 -8.82
C ARG A 83 -4.84 -2.98 -10.20
N THR A 84 -4.02 -3.67 -10.98
CA THR A 84 -3.79 -3.40 -12.40
C THR A 84 -4.43 -4.49 -13.25
N PRO A 85 -5.08 -4.13 -14.38
CA PRO A 85 -5.49 -5.12 -15.36
C PRO A 85 -4.26 -5.89 -15.88
N SER A 86 -4.39 -7.20 -16.05
CA SER A 86 -3.28 -8.08 -16.50
C SER A 86 -2.84 -7.86 -17.95
N SER A 87 -3.51 -7.00 -18.72
CA SER A 87 -3.24 -6.77 -20.13
C SER A 87 -3.25 -5.28 -20.46
N ASP A 88 -2.21 -4.88 -21.19
CA ASP A 88 -1.90 -3.54 -21.68
C ASP A 88 -1.25 -2.57 -20.68
N GLY A 89 -0.03 -2.14 -21.03
CA GLY A 89 0.80 -1.17 -20.32
C GLY A 89 0.25 0.26 -20.35
N GLY A 90 -1.08 0.40 -20.38
CA GLY A 90 -1.79 1.64 -20.15
C GLY A 90 -1.63 2.11 -18.71
N GLN A 91 -1.83 3.41 -18.50
CA GLN A 91 -1.83 4.03 -17.18
C GLN A 91 -2.67 3.20 -16.20
N PRO A 92 -2.28 3.12 -14.91
CA PRO A 92 -3.08 2.43 -13.91
C PRO A 92 -4.45 3.09 -13.87
N ALA A 93 -5.43 2.47 -14.52
CA ALA A 93 -6.81 2.83 -14.32
C ALA A 93 -7.10 2.39 -12.88
N LEU A 94 -7.14 3.36 -11.96
CA LEU A 94 -7.45 3.15 -10.54
C LEU A 94 -8.95 2.92 -10.39
N VAL A 95 -9.47 1.95 -11.14
CA VAL A 95 -10.89 1.56 -11.17
C VAL A 95 -11.24 0.68 -9.97
N ASN A 96 -10.35 0.57 -8.98
CA ASN A 96 -10.41 -0.43 -7.93
C ASN A 96 -10.03 0.17 -6.58
N ASN A 97 -10.43 -0.53 -5.52
CA ASN A 97 -10.11 -0.20 -4.12
C ASN A 97 -8.59 -0.03 -3.91
N LEU A 98 -8.20 1.03 -3.20
CA LEU A 98 -6.82 1.27 -2.80
C LEU A 98 -6.59 0.87 -1.35
N ILE A 99 -5.44 0.27 -1.09
CA ILE A 99 -4.96 0.05 0.27
C ILE A 99 -3.73 0.91 0.49
N VAL A 100 -3.72 1.72 1.54
CA VAL A 100 -2.57 2.55 1.93
C VAL A 100 -1.98 2.00 3.22
N ALA A 101 -0.75 1.50 3.11
CA ALA A 101 0.02 1.03 4.26
C ALA A 101 1.13 2.02 4.60
N LYS A 102 1.55 1.99 5.87
CA LYS A 102 2.62 2.85 6.39
C LYS A 102 3.89 2.03 6.60
N TYR A 103 5.03 2.64 6.32
CA TYR A 103 6.35 2.06 6.43
C TYR A 103 7.27 2.99 7.23
N THR A 104 8.22 2.38 7.92
CA THR A 104 9.36 3.09 8.50
C THR A 104 10.39 3.40 7.41
N TRP A 105 11.30 4.32 7.74
CA TRP A 105 12.51 4.59 6.96
C TRP A 105 13.35 3.35 6.66
N GLY A 106 13.29 2.34 7.53
CA GLY A 106 13.96 1.05 7.35
C GLY A 106 13.22 0.08 6.43
N GLY A 107 12.12 0.50 5.80
CA GLY A 107 11.32 -0.34 4.90
C GLY A 107 10.43 -1.36 5.60
N GLN A 108 10.19 -1.21 6.91
CA GLN A 108 9.31 -2.11 7.67
C GLN A 108 7.89 -1.55 7.74
N ILE A 109 6.89 -2.41 7.56
CA ILE A 109 5.46 -2.05 7.70
C ILE A 109 5.16 -1.73 9.17
N ILE A 110 4.37 -0.69 9.39
CA ILE A 110 3.84 -0.30 10.70
C ILE A 110 2.34 0.01 10.59
N ASN A 111 1.66 -0.04 11.73
CA ASN A 111 0.23 0.27 11.80
C ASN A 111 -0.05 1.73 11.43
N CYS A 112 -1.00 1.93 10.53
CA CYS A 112 -1.68 3.21 10.35
C CYS A 112 -2.53 3.53 11.59
N SER A 113 -2.57 4.80 11.96
CA SER A 113 -3.43 5.34 13.00
C SER A 113 -4.39 6.37 12.42
N ALA A 114 -5.49 6.67 13.10
CA ALA A 114 -6.43 7.71 12.65
C ALA A 114 -5.75 9.08 12.40
N SER A 115 -4.69 9.39 13.15
CA SER A 115 -3.89 10.61 12.99
C SER A 115 -3.11 10.67 11.67
N ASP A 116 -2.90 9.52 10.99
CA ASP A 116 -2.26 9.47 9.68
C ASP A 116 -3.25 9.85 8.54
N PHE A 117 -4.55 9.78 8.80
CA PHE A 117 -5.58 9.98 7.78
C PHE A 117 -5.50 11.34 7.07
N PRO A 118 -5.31 12.49 7.74
CA PRO A 118 -5.20 13.79 7.07
C PRO A 118 -4.04 13.84 6.07
N LEU A 119 -2.89 13.23 6.41
CA LEU A 119 -1.72 13.19 5.54
C LEU A 119 -1.95 12.30 4.33
N VAL A 120 -2.54 11.11 4.54
CA VAL A 120 -2.88 10.20 3.45
C VAL A 120 -3.90 10.85 2.51
N ARG A 121 -4.94 11.48 3.05
CA ARG A 121 -5.95 12.19 2.26
C ARG A 121 -5.32 13.32 1.44
N LEU A 122 -4.45 14.12 2.04
CA LEU A 122 -3.75 15.21 1.34
C LEU A 122 -2.94 14.67 0.16
N VAL A 123 -2.16 13.62 0.39
CA VAL A 123 -1.37 12.95 -0.66
C VAL A 123 -2.26 12.44 -1.78
N LEU A 124 -3.31 11.70 -1.44
CA LEU A 124 -4.22 11.15 -2.44
C LEU A 124 -4.91 12.28 -3.22
N SER A 125 -5.22 13.42 -2.58
CA SER A 125 -5.85 14.55 -3.28
C SER A 125 -4.98 15.17 -4.36
N PHE A 126 -3.66 15.21 -4.16
CA PHE A 126 -2.73 15.76 -5.16
C PHE A 126 -2.46 14.82 -6.32
N ASN A 127 -2.41 13.52 -6.05
CA ASN A 127 -1.96 12.53 -7.02
C ASN A 127 -3.13 11.80 -7.69
N TYR A 128 -4.28 11.77 -7.02
CA TYR A 128 -5.47 11.00 -7.37
C TYR A 128 -6.75 11.76 -7.00
N PRO A 129 -6.96 12.96 -7.58
CA PRO A 129 -8.12 13.79 -7.24
C PRO A 129 -9.45 13.07 -7.48
N ASP A 130 -9.52 12.24 -8.54
CA ASP A 130 -10.74 11.50 -8.92
C ASP A 130 -11.18 10.48 -7.86
N LEU A 131 -10.25 9.95 -7.07
CA LEU A 131 -10.56 9.02 -5.96
C LEU A 131 -11.16 9.72 -4.74
N LEU A 132 -11.08 11.06 -4.69
CA LEU A 132 -11.67 11.86 -3.63
C LEU A 132 -12.92 12.64 -4.06
N CYS A 133 -13.30 12.58 -5.35
CA CYS A 133 -14.47 13.27 -5.88
C CYS A 133 -15.81 12.61 -5.46
N THR A 134 -15.77 11.42 -4.86
CA THR A 134 -16.96 10.69 -4.36
C THR A 134 -17.31 11.01 -2.90
N PHE A 135 -16.66 12.03 -2.30
CA PHE A 135 -16.86 12.46 -0.90
C PHE A 135 -17.74 13.70 -0.74
#